data_AF-A0A938MTY7-F1
#
_entry.id   AF-A0A938MTY7-F1
#
_cell.length_a   1.000
_cell.length_b   1.000
_cell.length_c   1.000
_cell.angle_alpha   90.00
_cell.angle_beta   90.00
_cell.angle_gamma   90.00
#
_symmetry.space_group_name_H-M   'P 1'
#
loop_
_entity.id
_entity.type
_entity.pdbx_description
1 polymer ?
#
loop_
_entity_poly.entity_id
_entity_poly.type
_entity_poly.pdbx_seq_one_letter_code
_entity_poly.pdbx_strand_id
1 'polypeptide(L)'
;MIGCSLEQMLRRKSRFLVRDFVETADGLLFAVVANGLEDRRVLACLRYVRTDGGLRKLDTLGAHQFLGQHHPEYLFHSARRDITVHGVPPDRIAHHHRPSSRWREIASQPAGDDLLRKVQRLASLFGLPADTADCPGVTGSVLVGAHTERSDIDLVAYGRASFQRARQLLRRAVEAGVLEELTESLWRDAYARRGCSLTFEEYLWHEKRKFTKCAVVGTKVDLNAVMAEPASVRQAARKLRQTVIRAVVHDASAAFDYPAIYRIRHPAVREIVCFTPTYAGQARAAEVVQAAGWLEQSHDGRLRLVIGTSREADGEYLRVVS
;
A
#
# COMPACT_ATOMS: atom_id res chain seq x y z
N MET A 1 9.96 -23.44 19.89
CA MET A 1 10.01 -21.98 20.13
C MET A 1 9.11 -21.31 19.11
N ILE A 2 7.95 -20.80 19.52
CA ILE A 2 7.06 -20.03 18.63
C ILE A 2 7.74 -18.68 18.43
N GLY A 3 8.40 -18.49 17.28
CA GLY A 3 9.05 -17.23 16.95
C GLY A 3 8.04 -16.08 16.95
N CYS A 4 8.44 -14.94 17.51
CA CYS A 4 7.67 -13.70 17.42
C CYS A 4 7.33 -13.41 15.95
N SER A 5 6.05 -13.19 15.61
CA SER A 5 5.68 -12.90 14.22
C SER A 5 6.34 -11.61 13.74
N LEU A 6 6.62 -11.49 12.44
CA LEU A 6 7.23 -10.27 11.92
C LEU A 6 6.32 -9.05 12.12
N GLU A 7 5.00 -9.24 12.06
CA GLU A 7 4.03 -8.24 12.49
C GLU A 7 4.28 -7.80 13.94
N GLN A 8 4.41 -8.73 14.90
CA GLN A 8 4.71 -8.38 16.29
C GLN A 8 6.03 -7.61 16.41
N MET A 9 7.07 -8.00 15.66
CA MET A 9 8.35 -7.26 15.63
C MET A 9 8.20 -5.83 15.10
N LEU A 10 7.43 -5.64 14.03
CA LEU A 10 7.10 -4.31 13.50
C LEU A 10 6.29 -3.50 14.51
N ARG A 11 5.29 -4.13 15.15
CA ARG A 11 4.42 -3.48 16.15
C ARG A 11 5.15 -3.08 17.43
N ARG A 12 6.22 -3.79 17.81
CA ARG A 12 7.14 -3.36 18.89
C ARG A 12 7.86 -2.04 18.55
N LYS A 13 8.17 -1.80 17.27
CA LYS A 13 8.77 -0.54 16.81
C LYS A 13 7.73 0.54 16.54
N SER A 14 6.53 0.17 16.11
CA SER A 14 5.49 1.11 15.69
C SER A 14 4.11 0.49 15.91
N ARG A 15 3.38 0.98 16.91
CA ARG A 15 2.05 0.46 17.29
C ARG A 15 1.06 0.43 16.10
N PHE A 16 1.08 1.48 15.30
CA PHE A 16 0.25 1.65 14.11
C PHE A 16 1.07 1.39 12.85
N LEU A 17 0.56 0.56 11.95
CA LEU A 17 1.20 0.23 10.69
C LEU A 17 0.34 0.69 9.52
N VAL A 18 0.99 1.01 8.39
CA VAL A 18 0.27 1.20 7.12
C VAL A 18 -0.60 -0.02 6.83
N ARG A 19 -1.77 0.21 6.21
CA ARG A 19 -2.82 -0.81 5.98
C ARG A 19 -3.62 -1.21 7.23
N ASP A 20 -3.31 -0.69 8.41
CA ASP A 20 -4.27 -0.68 9.52
C ASP A 20 -5.38 0.36 9.28
N PHE A 21 -6.47 0.25 10.04
CA PHE A 21 -7.46 1.30 10.19
C PHE A 21 -7.58 1.72 11.66
N VAL A 22 -7.87 3.00 11.90
CA VAL A 22 -8.22 3.52 13.22
C VAL A 22 -9.60 4.15 13.17
N GLU A 23 -10.40 3.87 14.17
CA GLU A 23 -11.76 4.40 14.32
C GLU A 23 -11.80 5.36 15.50
N THR A 24 -12.35 6.56 15.31
CA THR A 24 -12.56 7.50 16.41
C THR A 24 -13.84 7.18 17.17
N ALA A 25 -13.99 7.75 18.37
CA ALA A 25 -15.23 7.62 19.14
C ALA A 25 -16.46 8.14 18.38
N ASP A 26 -16.27 9.12 17.48
CA ASP A 26 -17.30 9.68 16.61
C ASP A 26 -17.62 8.79 15.39
N GLY A 27 -17.05 7.58 15.31
CA GLY A 27 -17.31 6.61 14.24
C GLY A 27 -16.64 6.93 12.90
N LEU A 28 -15.61 7.78 12.88
CA LEU A 28 -14.83 8.08 11.69
C LEU A 28 -13.73 7.04 11.47
N LEU A 29 -13.66 6.46 10.27
CA LEU A 29 -12.70 5.40 9.94
C LEU A 29 -11.57 5.94 9.05
N PHE A 30 -10.35 5.92 9.60
CA PHE A 30 -9.15 6.39 8.94
C PHE A 30 -8.23 5.23 8.56
N ALA A 31 -7.80 5.20 7.30
CA ALA A 31 -6.75 4.28 6.82
C ALA A 31 -5.37 4.83 7.18
N VAL A 32 -4.55 4.07 7.89
CA VAL A 32 -3.20 4.49 8.29
C VAL A 32 -2.29 4.57 7.06
N VAL A 33 -1.61 5.71 6.86
CA VAL A 33 -0.77 5.99 5.68
C VAL A 33 0.73 6.05 5.98
N ALA A 34 1.12 6.12 7.25
CA ALA A 34 2.52 5.99 7.68
C ALA A 34 2.64 5.14 8.95
N ASN A 35 3.76 4.46 9.10
CA ASN A 35 4.04 3.66 10.29
C ASN A 35 4.37 4.58 11.49
N GLY A 36 3.82 4.24 12.65
CA GLY A 36 4.13 4.92 13.90
C GLY A 36 3.38 6.24 14.08
N LEU A 37 4.02 7.18 14.77
CA LEU A 37 3.45 8.48 15.09
C LEU A 37 4.33 9.60 14.53
N GLU A 38 3.69 10.70 14.16
CA GLU A 38 4.32 11.98 13.91
C GLU A 38 3.68 13.01 14.83
N ASP A 39 4.48 13.68 15.65
CA ASP A 39 4.02 14.66 16.65
C ASP A 39 2.82 14.18 17.48
N ARG A 40 2.95 12.94 17.98
CA ARG A 40 1.92 12.22 18.76
C ARG A 40 0.61 11.99 18.01
N ARG A 41 0.63 11.93 16.68
CA ARG A 41 -0.54 11.63 15.84
C ARG A 41 -0.27 10.46 14.92
N VAL A 42 -1.31 9.64 14.71
CA VAL A 42 -1.31 8.62 13.67
C VAL A 42 -1.61 9.30 12.35
N LEU A 43 -0.67 9.28 11.41
CA LEU A 43 -0.92 9.79 10.07
C LEU A 43 -1.82 8.82 9.32
N ALA A 44 -2.98 9.31 8.90
CA ALA A 44 -4.00 8.51 8.28
C ALA A 44 -4.79 9.33 7.25
N CYS A 45 -5.68 8.70 6.51
CA CYS A 45 -6.63 9.37 5.61
C CYS A 45 -8.04 8.90 5.97
N LEU A 46 -8.97 9.84 6.14
CA LEU A 46 -10.37 9.51 6.41
C LEU A 46 -10.92 8.82 5.16
N ARG A 47 -11.51 7.63 5.35
CA ARG A 47 -12.03 6.82 4.24
C ARG A 47 -13.50 6.55 4.35
N TYR A 48 -14.04 6.44 5.56
CA TYR A 48 -15.46 6.19 5.76
C TYR A 48 -16.01 7.02 6.91
N VAL A 49 -17.25 7.44 6.74
CA VAL A 49 -18.08 8.06 7.77
C VAL A 49 -19.34 7.22 7.95
N ARG A 50 -19.85 7.12 9.17
CA ARG A 50 -21.13 6.47 9.45
C ARG A 50 -22.28 7.39 9.05
N THR A 51 -23.27 6.83 8.37
CA THR A 51 -24.56 7.44 8.07
C THR A 51 -25.67 6.45 8.43
N ASP A 52 -26.93 6.89 8.39
CA ASP A 52 -28.09 6.01 8.66
C ASP A 52 -28.13 4.78 7.74
N GLY A 53 -27.56 4.90 6.53
CA GLY A 53 -27.43 3.82 5.55
C GLY A 53 -26.15 2.98 5.66
N GLY A 54 -25.37 3.12 6.74
CA GLY A 54 -24.12 2.40 6.96
C GLY A 54 -22.87 3.23 6.68
N LEU A 55 -21.80 2.58 6.19
CA LEU A 55 -20.52 3.25 5.95
C LEU A 55 -20.48 3.89 4.57
N ARG A 56 -20.39 5.22 4.53
CA ARG A 56 -20.21 5.98 3.28
C ARG A 56 -18.73 6.22 3.02
N LYS A 57 -18.25 5.77 1.86
CA LYS A 57 -16.86 5.99 1.42
C LYS A 57 -16.66 7.44 0.98
N LEU A 58 -15.55 8.03 1.39
CA LEU A 58 -15.08 9.34 0.92
C LEU A 58 -13.82 9.17 0.06
N ASP A 59 -13.75 9.95 -1.02
CA ASP A 59 -12.49 10.18 -1.71
C ASP A 59 -11.62 11.16 -0.89
N THR A 60 -10.40 11.45 -1.37
CA THR A 60 -9.47 12.26 -0.59
C THR A 60 -9.89 13.73 -0.49
N LEU A 61 -10.49 14.29 -1.54
CA LEU A 61 -10.95 15.67 -1.53
C LEU A 61 -12.15 15.84 -0.59
N GLY A 62 -13.17 14.97 -0.73
CA GLY A 62 -14.34 14.96 0.13
C GLY A 62 -13.99 14.66 1.58
N ALA A 63 -13.01 13.80 1.84
CA ALA A 63 -12.49 13.56 3.18
C ALA A 63 -11.84 14.81 3.79
N HIS A 64 -11.03 15.54 3.03
CA HIS A 64 -10.39 16.77 3.51
C HIS A 64 -11.41 17.87 3.79
N GLN A 65 -12.38 18.07 2.88
CA GLN A 65 -13.47 19.04 3.04
C GLN A 65 -14.34 18.71 4.27
N PHE A 66 -14.72 17.45 4.42
CA PHE A 66 -15.52 17.00 5.57
C PHE A 66 -14.80 17.27 6.89
N LEU A 67 -13.51 16.95 6.98
CA LEU A 67 -12.73 17.24 8.18
C LEU A 67 -12.61 18.74 8.43
N GLY A 68 -12.36 19.55 7.40
CA GLY A 68 -12.30 21.01 7.56
C GLY A 68 -13.58 21.63 8.11
N GLN A 69 -14.74 21.08 7.72
CA GLN A 69 -16.05 21.59 8.15
C GLN A 69 -16.48 21.08 9.53
N HIS A 70 -16.21 19.80 9.83
CA HIS A 70 -16.80 19.14 11.00
C HIS A 70 -15.79 18.71 12.07
N HIS A 71 -14.54 18.43 11.68
CA HIS A 71 -13.51 17.89 12.58
C HIS A 71 -12.11 18.45 12.27
N PRO A 72 -11.92 19.79 12.34
CA PRO A 72 -10.66 20.43 11.97
C PRO A 72 -9.48 19.98 12.84
N GLU A 73 -9.73 19.44 14.02
CA GLU A 73 -8.70 18.90 14.92
C GLU A 73 -7.92 17.70 14.35
N TYR A 74 -8.48 17.03 13.33
CA TYR A 74 -7.82 15.93 12.63
C TYR A 74 -7.00 16.41 11.43
N LEU A 75 -7.05 17.71 11.08
CA LEU A 75 -6.15 18.30 10.10
C LEU A 75 -4.82 18.66 10.79
N PHE A 76 -3.73 18.08 10.31
CA PHE A 76 -2.39 18.18 10.89
C PHE A 76 -1.39 18.61 9.84
N HIS A 77 -0.65 19.70 10.10
CA HIS A 77 0.45 20.11 9.24
C HIS A 77 1.70 19.28 9.55
N SER A 78 2.11 18.44 8.60
CA SER A 78 3.31 17.60 8.70
C SER A 78 4.53 18.41 8.29
N ALA A 79 5.33 18.90 9.26
CA ALA A 79 6.57 19.62 8.98
C ALA A 79 7.57 18.78 8.15
N ARG A 80 7.52 17.45 8.29
CA ARG A 80 8.39 16.53 7.53
C ARG A 80 8.07 16.47 6.05
N ARG A 81 6.79 16.66 5.69
CA ARG A 81 6.28 16.57 4.31
C ARG A 81 5.90 17.93 3.74
N ASP A 82 5.89 18.96 4.57
CA ASP A 82 5.47 20.32 4.26
C ASP A 82 4.07 20.39 3.63
N ILE A 83 3.15 19.58 4.17
CA ILE A 83 1.75 19.50 3.71
C ILE A 83 0.81 19.24 4.89
N THR A 84 -0.45 19.67 4.73
CA THR A 84 -1.53 19.30 5.65
C THR A 84 -2.04 17.90 5.31
N VAL A 85 -1.97 17.00 6.28
CA VAL A 85 -2.45 15.61 6.22
C VAL A 85 -3.49 15.38 7.31
N HIS A 86 -4.12 14.20 7.35
CA HIS A 86 -4.96 13.86 8.50
C HIS A 86 -4.12 13.18 9.59
N GLY A 87 -4.32 13.60 10.83
CA GLY A 87 -3.56 13.14 11.97
C GLY A 87 -4.47 12.89 13.17
N VAL A 88 -4.66 11.62 13.53
CA VAL A 88 -5.54 11.22 14.64
C VAL A 88 -4.73 11.08 15.94
N PRO A 89 -5.03 11.85 17.00
CA PRO A 89 -4.43 11.65 18.32
C PRO A 89 -4.76 10.26 18.89
N PRO A 90 -3.79 9.49 19.43
CA PRO A 90 -4.02 8.15 19.94
C PRO A 90 -5.09 8.02 21.02
N ASP A 91 -5.30 9.05 21.82
CA ASP A 91 -6.33 9.16 22.86
C ASP A 91 -7.75 9.30 22.30
N ARG A 92 -7.89 9.67 21.02
CA ARG A 92 -9.18 9.74 20.32
C ARG A 92 -9.52 8.47 19.55
N ILE A 93 -8.64 7.46 19.56
CA ILE A 93 -8.86 6.19 18.86
C ILE A 93 -9.67 5.25 19.75
N ALA A 94 -10.90 4.96 19.35
CA ALA A 94 -11.77 3.98 20.00
C ALA A 94 -11.40 2.54 19.60
N HIS A 95 -11.15 2.31 18.30
CA HIS A 95 -10.81 0.98 17.79
C HIS A 95 -9.59 1.00 16.85
N HIS A 96 -8.73 -0.02 16.98
CA HIS A 96 -7.60 -0.26 16.09
C HIS A 96 -7.84 -1.55 15.29
N HIS A 97 -8.22 -1.37 14.04
CA HIS A 97 -8.52 -2.45 13.10
C HIS A 97 -7.24 -2.95 12.44
N ARG A 98 -6.91 -4.24 12.65
CA ARG A 98 -5.66 -4.87 12.19
C ARG A 98 -5.93 -5.94 11.14
N PRO A 99 -5.21 -5.94 10.00
CA PRO A 99 -5.43 -6.90 8.93
C PRO A 99 -5.33 -8.37 9.34
N SER A 100 -4.38 -8.72 10.21
CA SER A 100 -4.20 -10.11 10.68
C SER A 100 -5.32 -10.55 11.61
N SER A 101 -5.82 -9.66 12.48
CA SER A 101 -6.96 -9.97 13.34
C SER A 101 -8.22 -10.24 12.54
N ARG A 102 -8.51 -9.42 11.52
CA ARG A 102 -9.67 -9.63 10.65
C ARG A 102 -9.56 -10.92 9.85
N TRP A 103 -8.36 -11.22 9.33
CA TRP A 103 -8.12 -12.46 8.62
C TRP A 103 -8.43 -13.69 9.49
N ARG A 104 -7.93 -13.71 10.73
CA ARG A 104 -8.20 -14.78 11.70
C ARG A 104 -9.70 -14.94 11.98
N GLU A 105 -10.38 -13.82 12.21
CA GLU A 105 -11.81 -13.79 12.46
C GLU A 105 -12.59 -14.45 11.30
N ILE A 106 -12.37 -13.98 10.07
CA ILE A 106 -13.05 -14.50 8.87
C ILE A 106 -12.73 -15.98 8.63
N ALA A 107 -11.49 -16.41 8.85
CA ALA A 107 -11.10 -17.80 8.67
C ALA A 107 -11.73 -18.74 9.71
N SER A 108 -12.09 -18.23 10.90
CA SER A 108 -12.59 -19.03 12.02
C SER A 108 -14.12 -19.10 12.14
N GLN A 109 -14.86 -18.25 11.44
CA GLN A 109 -16.31 -18.13 11.55
C GLN A 109 -16.98 -18.53 10.23
N PRO A 110 -18.25 -18.99 10.23
CA PRO A 110 -19.01 -19.14 9.00
C PRO A 110 -19.06 -17.81 8.23
N ALA A 111 -18.81 -17.83 6.92
CA ALA A 111 -18.85 -16.61 6.13
C ALA A 111 -20.27 -16.06 6.04
N GLY A 112 -20.44 -14.79 6.39
CA GLY A 112 -21.72 -14.09 6.30
C GLY A 112 -22.14 -13.72 4.89
N ASP A 113 -21.20 -13.69 3.93
CA ASP A 113 -21.47 -13.31 2.54
C ASP A 113 -20.48 -13.94 1.54
N ASP A 114 -20.69 -13.67 0.25
CA ASP A 114 -19.89 -14.22 -0.85
C ASP A 114 -18.44 -13.75 -0.86
N LEU A 115 -18.19 -12.47 -0.52
CA LEU A 115 -16.85 -11.92 -0.48
C LEU A 115 -16.05 -12.56 0.65
N LEU A 116 -16.67 -12.78 1.81
CA LEU A 116 -16.04 -13.48 2.93
C LEU A 116 -15.76 -14.95 2.60
N ARG A 117 -16.64 -15.63 1.85
CA ARG A 117 -16.36 -17.00 1.34
C ARG A 117 -15.13 -17.03 0.43
N LYS A 118 -14.96 -16.02 -0.42
CA LYS A 118 -13.75 -15.86 -1.26
C LYS A 118 -12.48 -15.62 -0.43
N VAL A 119 -12.57 -14.82 0.63
CA VAL A 119 -11.46 -14.62 1.59
C VAL A 119 -11.12 -15.92 2.32
N GLN A 120 -12.11 -16.72 2.72
CA GLN A 120 -11.87 -18.04 3.32
C GLN A 120 -11.21 -19.02 2.35
N ARG A 121 -11.62 -19.03 1.07
CA ARG A 121 -10.95 -19.82 0.04
C ARG A 121 -9.47 -19.44 -0.09
N LEU A 122 -9.16 -18.15 -0.07
CA LEU A 122 -7.78 -17.68 -0.03
C LEU A 122 -7.09 -18.16 1.26
N ALA A 123 -7.74 -18.08 2.42
CA ALA A 123 -7.16 -18.55 3.68
C ALA A 123 -6.79 -20.04 3.65
N SER A 124 -7.67 -20.88 3.12
CA SER A 124 -7.39 -22.30 2.89
C SER A 124 -6.22 -22.52 1.93
N LEU A 125 -6.08 -21.70 0.88
CA LEU A 125 -4.94 -21.78 -0.05
C LEU A 125 -3.61 -21.45 0.63
N PHE A 126 -3.59 -20.46 1.54
CA PHE A 126 -2.38 -20.19 2.33
C PHE A 126 -2.04 -21.36 3.25
N GLY A 127 -3.04 -22.10 3.75
CA GLY A 127 -2.83 -23.32 4.55
C GLY A 127 -2.03 -23.08 5.83
N LEU A 128 -1.93 -21.83 6.28
CA LEU A 128 -1.17 -21.44 7.46
C LEU A 128 -2.13 -21.33 8.66
N PRO A 129 -1.73 -21.86 9.83
CA PRO A 129 -2.37 -21.48 11.08
C PRO A 129 -2.44 -19.96 11.18
N ALA A 130 -3.58 -19.47 11.60
CA ALA A 130 -3.96 -18.07 11.46
C ALA A 130 -3.08 -17.13 12.32
N ASP A 131 -2.28 -17.68 13.23
CA ASP A 131 -1.32 -17.05 14.13
C ASP A 131 0.15 -17.15 13.65
N THR A 132 0.40 -17.77 12.49
CA THR A 132 1.76 -17.92 11.94
C THR A 132 2.33 -16.58 11.47
N ALA A 133 3.64 -16.39 11.62
CA ALA A 133 4.35 -15.17 11.20
C ALA A 133 4.18 -14.81 9.71
N ASP A 134 3.85 -15.81 8.89
CA ASP A 134 3.67 -15.70 7.44
C ASP A 134 2.22 -15.62 7.01
N CYS A 135 1.28 -15.67 7.96
CA CYS A 135 -0.12 -15.55 7.67
C CYS A 135 -0.39 -14.14 7.11
N PRO A 136 -1.07 -14.01 5.96
CA PRO A 136 -1.43 -12.71 5.46
C PRO A 136 -2.53 -12.09 6.34
N GLY A 137 -2.71 -10.78 6.21
CA GLY A 137 -3.89 -10.07 6.68
C GLY A 137 -4.78 -9.65 5.51
N VAL A 138 -6.01 -9.24 5.82
CA VAL A 138 -6.92 -8.59 4.87
C VAL A 138 -7.16 -7.14 5.28
N THR A 139 -7.02 -6.20 4.36
CA THR A 139 -7.15 -4.75 4.60
C THR A 139 -8.33 -4.16 3.82
N GLY A 140 -8.41 -2.82 3.74
CA GLY A 140 -9.37 -2.12 2.91
C GLY A 140 -10.81 -2.23 3.44
N SER A 141 -11.78 -2.34 2.54
CA SER A 141 -13.19 -2.41 2.91
C SER A 141 -13.52 -3.65 3.74
N VAL A 142 -12.90 -4.79 3.46
CA VAL A 142 -13.11 -6.05 4.19
C VAL A 142 -12.65 -5.96 5.65
N LEU A 143 -11.57 -5.19 5.91
CA LEU A 143 -11.05 -4.97 7.27
C LEU A 143 -12.07 -4.32 8.19
N VAL A 144 -12.77 -3.32 7.68
CA VAL A 144 -13.71 -2.50 8.46
C VAL A 144 -15.18 -2.88 8.21
N GLY A 145 -15.43 -3.97 7.49
CA GLY A 145 -16.79 -4.42 7.14
C GLY A 145 -17.55 -3.46 6.23
N ALA A 146 -16.85 -2.61 5.47
CA ALA A 146 -17.43 -1.68 4.51
C ALA A 146 -17.48 -2.25 3.08
N HIS A 147 -17.30 -3.57 2.94
CA HIS A 147 -17.25 -4.21 1.64
C HIS A 147 -18.64 -4.37 1.03
N THR A 148 -18.66 -4.45 -0.28
CA THR A 148 -19.83 -4.68 -1.12
C THR A 148 -19.50 -5.77 -2.13
N GLU A 149 -20.48 -6.22 -2.89
CA GLU A 149 -20.28 -7.22 -3.96
C GLU A 149 -19.26 -6.79 -5.03
N ARG A 150 -19.03 -5.48 -5.17
CA ARG A 150 -18.05 -4.89 -6.10
C ARG A 150 -16.67 -4.65 -5.47
N SER A 151 -16.47 -5.05 -4.22
CA SER A 151 -15.19 -4.83 -3.53
C SER A 151 -14.11 -5.79 -4.02
N ASP A 152 -12.89 -5.28 -4.13
CA ASP A 152 -11.69 -6.08 -4.28
C ASP A 152 -11.30 -6.71 -2.92
N ILE A 153 -10.43 -7.73 -2.97
CA ILE A 153 -9.79 -8.30 -1.79
C ILE A 153 -8.34 -7.78 -1.71
N ASP A 154 -8.06 -6.91 -0.75
CA ASP A 154 -6.72 -6.40 -0.50
C ASP A 154 -6.01 -7.25 0.57
N LEU A 155 -4.99 -8.01 0.17
CA LEU A 155 -4.16 -8.79 1.08
C LEU A 155 -2.94 -8.01 1.53
N VAL A 156 -2.44 -8.35 2.71
CA VAL A 156 -1.25 -7.77 3.31
C VAL A 156 -0.32 -8.88 3.79
N ALA A 157 0.97 -8.79 3.44
CA ALA A 157 2.02 -9.60 4.03
C ALA A 157 3.02 -8.71 4.78
N TYR A 158 3.39 -9.11 5.99
CA TYR A 158 4.34 -8.36 6.81
C TYR A 158 5.76 -8.83 6.50
N GLY A 159 6.58 -7.93 5.95
CA GLY A 159 7.98 -8.21 5.62
C GLY A 159 8.24 -8.77 4.23
N ARG A 160 9.49 -8.58 3.78
CA ARG A 160 9.95 -9.01 2.46
C ARG A 160 9.83 -10.53 2.30
N ALA A 161 10.30 -11.32 3.26
CA ALA A 161 10.29 -12.78 3.14
C ALA A 161 8.85 -13.35 3.05
N SER A 162 7.94 -12.89 3.91
CA SER A 162 6.54 -13.32 3.90
C SER A 162 5.82 -12.84 2.64
N PHE A 163 6.06 -11.59 2.22
CA PHE A 163 5.52 -11.07 0.96
C PHE A 163 6.00 -11.88 -0.25
N GLN A 164 7.30 -12.22 -0.33
CA GLN A 164 7.82 -13.03 -1.44
C GLN A 164 7.20 -14.43 -1.47
N ARG A 165 7.02 -15.07 -0.31
CA ARG A 165 6.35 -16.38 -0.22
C ARG A 165 4.88 -16.30 -0.64
N ALA A 166 4.13 -15.32 -0.13
CA ALA A 166 2.74 -15.09 -0.52
C ALA A 166 2.62 -14.84 -2.03
N ARG A 167 3.50 -14.00 -2.59
CA ARG A 167 3.54 -13.70 -4.03
C ARG A 167 3.82 -14.93 -4.88
N GLN A 168 4.77 -15.78 -4.46
CA GLN A 168 5.08 -17.04 -5.15
C GLN A 168 3.96 -18.06 -5.03
N LEU A 169 3.23 -18.09 -3.91
CA LEU A 169 2.06 -18.95 -3.74
C LEU A 169 0.94 -18.52 -4.69
N LEU A 170 0.59 -17.22 -4.71
CA LEU A 170 -0.44 -16.71 -5.61
C LEU A 170 -0.09 -16.97 -7.08
N ARG A 171 1.17 -16.73 -7.47
CA ARG A 171 1.65 -17.05 -8.81
C ARG A 171 1.45 -18.53 -9.17
N ARG A 172 1.90 -19.45 -8.30
CA ARG A 172 1.75 -20.89 -8.52
C ARG A 172 0.29 -21.33 -8.55
N ALA A 173 -0.56 -20.73 -7.74
CA ALA A 173 -2.00 -21.01 -7.72
C ALA A 173 -2.69 -20.56 -9.03
N VAL A 174 -2.25 -19.45 -9.63
CA VAL A 174 -2.69 -19.04 -10.98
C VAL A 174 -2.19 -20.02 -12.04
N GLU A 175 -0.89 -20.37 -12.01
CA GLU A 175 -0.29 -21.34 -12.95
C GLU A 175 -0.97 -22.72 -12.87
N ALA A 176 -1.46 -23.11 -11.69
CA ALA A 176 -2.17 -24.37 -11.44
C ALA A 176 -3.70 -24.29 -11.68
N GLY A 177 -4.24 -23.14 -12.07
CA GLY A 177 -5.69 -22.95 -12.29
C GLY A 177 -6.56 -22.93 -11.02
N VAL A 178 -5.94 -22.84 -9.84
CA VAL A 178 -6.66 -22.70 -8.54
C VAL A 178 -7.19 -21.28 -8.35
N LEU A 179 -6.43 -20.29 -8.85
CA LEU A 179 -6.80 -18.89 -8.98
C LEU A 179 -6.79 -18.49 -10.46
N GLU A 180 -7.44 -17.38 -10.77
CA GLU A 180 -7.58 -16.87 -12.13
C GLU A 180 -6.57 -15.74 -12.40
N GLU A 181 -6.16 -15.57 -13.66
CA GLU A 181 -5.61 -14.30 -14.11
C GLU A 181 -6.71 -13.21 -14.10
N LEU A 182 -6.30 -11.95 -13.97
CA LEU A 182 -7.25 -10.85 -14.19
C LEU A 182 -7.68 -10.83 -15.65
N THR A 183 -8.99 -10.70 -15.88
CA THR A 183 -9.56 -10.39 -17.18
C THR A 183 -9.11 -9.01 -17.66
N GLU A 184 -9.25 -8.74 -18.95
CA GLU A 184 -8.96 -7.41 -19.50
C GLU A 184 -9.81 -6.31 -18.83
N SER A 185 -11.09 -6.59 -18.52
CA SER A 185 -11.94 -5.65 -17.80
C SER A 185 -11.40 -5.31 -16.42
N LEU A 186 -10.98 -6.31 -15.63
CA LEU A 186 -10.37 -6.09 -14.31
C LEU A 186 -9.04 -5.32 -14.42
N TRP A 187 -8.27 -5.54 -15.47
CA TRP A 187 -7.06 -4.76 -15.74
C TRP A 187 -7.37 -3.31 -16.09
N ARG A 188 -8.37 -3.06 -16.94
CA ARG A 188 -8.82 -1.71 -17.30
C ARG A 188 -9.37 -0.95 -16.10
N ASP A 189 -10.15 -1.61 -15.24
CA ASP A 189 -10.65 -1.03 -13.99
C ASP A 189 -9.53 -0.73 -12.99
N ALA A 190 -8.49 -1.58 -12.93
CA ALA A 190 -7.31 -1.33 -12.12
C ALA A 190 -6.50 -0.14 -12.66
N TYR A 191 -6.34 -0.04 -13.98
CA TYR A 191 -5.63 1.05 -14.66
C TYR A 191 -6.34 2.40 -14.51
N ALA A 192 -7.65 2.45 -14.74
CA ALA A 192 -8.45 3.68 -14.64
C ALA A 192 -8.39 4.32 -13.25
N ARG A 193 -8.22 3.50 -12.20
CA ARG A 193 -8.05 3.99 -10.81
C ARG A 193 -6.68 4.58 -10.51
N ARG A 194 -5.68 4.40 -11.37
CA ARG A 194 -4.32 4.93 -11.16
C ARG A 194 -4.16 6.35 -11.68
N GLY A 195 -4.76 6.68 -12.83
CA GLY A 195 -4.54 7.97 -13.49
C GLY A 195 -3.07 8.27 -13.81
N CYS A 196 -2.26 7.24 -14.03
CA CYS A 196 -0.81 7.39 -14.23
C CYS A 196 -0.44 7.75 -15.66
N SER A 197 0.78 8.24 -15.88
CA SER A 197 1.27 8.64 -17.22
C SER A 197 1.67 7.48 -18.16
N LEU A 198 1.51 6.22 -17.75
CA LEU A 198 1.75 5.07 -18.64
C LEU A 198 0.55 4.81 -19.54
N THR A 199 0.79 4.27 -20.74
CA THR A 199 -0.33 3.70 -21.53
C THR A 199 -0.88 2.44 -20.85
N PHE A 200 -2.07 1.98 -21.26
CA PHE A 200 -2.63 0.74 -20.73
C PHE A 200 -1.72 -0.45 -20.99
N GLU A 201 -1.08 -0.52 -22.16
CA GLU A 201 -0.16 -1.58 -22.56
C GLU A 201 1.12 -1.57 -21.71
N GLU A 202 1.70 -0.39 -21.50
CA GLU A 202 2.86 -0.21 -20.61
C GLU A 202 2.51 -0.63 -19.18
N TYR A 203 1.37 -0.15 -18.65
CA TYR A 203 0.87 -0.51 -17.32
C TYR A 203 0.66 -2.02 -17.20
N LEU A 204 -0.03 -2.64 -18.16
CA LEU A 204 -0.34 -4.06 -18.15
C LEU A 204 0.93 -4.91 -18.19
N TRP A 205 1.88 -4.56 -19.06
CA TRP A 205 3.17 -5.26 -19.15
C TRP A 205 3.92 -5.23 -17.83
N HIS A 206 3.97 -4.05 -17.19
CA HIS A 206 4.61 -3.89 -15.89
C HIS A 206 3.89 -4.67 -14.78
N GLU A 207 2.57 -4.53 -14.67
CA GLU A 207 1.79 -5.17 -13.60
C GLU A 207 1.81 -6.70 -13.68
N LYS A 208 1.68 -7.28 -14.89
CA LYS A 208 1.71 -8.75 -15.06
C LYS A 208 2.98 -9.39 -14.52
N ARG A 209 4.12 -8.69 -14.64
CA ARG A 209 5.42 -9.17 -14.17
C ARG A 209 5.65 -9.04 -12.66
N LYS A 210 4.74 -8.37 -11.94
CA LYS A 210 4.82 -8.19 -10.48
C LYS A 210 4.27 -9.39 -9.73
N PHE A 211 3.32 -10.12 -10.31
CA PHE A 211 2.64 -11.26 -9.68
C PHE A 211 1.98 -10.93 -8.34
N THR A 212 1.50 -9.69 -8.16
CA THR A 212 0.79 -9.26 -6.95
C THR A 212 -0.73 -9.24 -7.11
N LYS A 213 -1.23 -9.47 -8.33
CA LYS A 213 -2.65 -9.46 -8.65
C LYS A 213 -3.07 -10.79 -9.26
N CYS A 214 -4.20 -11.29 -8.80
CA CYS A 214 -4.90 -12.45 -9.34
C CYS A 214 -6.41 -12.26 -9.12
N ALA A 215 -7.22 -13.21 -9.54
CA ALA A 215 -8.65 -13.23 -9.26
C ALA A 215 -9.06 -14.53 -8.57
N VAL A 216 -10.12 -14.45 -7.76
CA VAL A 216 -10.79 -15.58 -7.14
C VAL A 216 -12.28 -15.49 -7.44
N VAL A 217 -12.78 -16.36 -8.31
CA VAL A 217 -14.19 -16.38 -8.73
C VAL A 217 -14.62 -14.99 -9.23
N GLY A 218 -13.89 -14.46 -10.21
CA GLY A 218 -14.12 -13.15 -10.80
C GLY A 218 -13.82 -11.92 -9.91
N THR A 219 -13.41 -12.10 -8.65
CA THR A 219 -13.05 -10.99 -7.75
C THR A 219 -11.55 -10.76 -7.72
N LYS A 220 -11.11 -9.52 -7.99
CA LYS A 220 -9.69 -9.15 -7.95
C LYS A 220 -9.12 -9.22 -6.53
N VAL A 221 -7.93 -9.81 -6.44
CA VAL A 221 -7.09 -9.86 -5.25
C VAL A 221 -5.83 -9.02 -5.52
N ASP A 222 -5.43 -8.15 -4.59
CA ASP A 222 -4.17 -7.39 -4.67
C ASP A 222 -3.34 -7.62 -3.40
N LEU A 223 -2.12 -8.14 -3.57
CA LEU A 223 -1.19 -8.42 -2.48
C LEU A 223 -0.27 -7.21 -2.24
N ASN A 224 -0.30 -6.71 -1.02
CA ASN A 224 0.49 -5.58 -0.58
C ASN A 224 1.50 -6.02 0.49
N ALA A 225 2.60 -5.28 0.59
CA ALA A 225 3.61 -5.52 1.62
C ALA A 225 3.55 -4.44 2.71
N VAL A 226 3.75 -4.84 3.96
CA VAL A 226 3.97 -3.93 5.10
C VAL A 226 5.38 -4.14 5.62
N MET A 227 6.20 -3.10 5.53
CA MET A 227 7.61 -3.11 5.93
C MET A 227 7.85 -2.11 7.05
N ALA A 228 9.00 -2.24 7.72
CA ALA A 228 9.55 -1.13 8.47
C ALA A 228 9.92 -0.01 7.49
N GLU A 229 9.55 1.22 7.82
CA GLU A 229 9.87 2.36 6.99
C GLU A 229 11.39 2.67 7.08
N PRO A 230 12.11 2.84 5.96
CA PRO A 230 13.53 3.18 5.99
C PRO A 230 13.80 4.53 6.65
N ALA A 231 14.86 4.63 7.45
CA ALA A 231 15.22 5.89 8.11
C ALA A 231 15.51 7.03 7.13
N SER A 232 16.03 6.73 5.93
CA SER A 232 16.33 7.71 4.87
C SER A 232 15.09 8.37 4.29
N VAL A 233 13.92 7.73 4.37
CA VAL A 233 12.63 8.27 3.92
C VAL A 233 12.09 9.29 4.92
N ARG A 234 12.50 9.18 6.19
CA ARG A 234 12.03 10.05 7.29
C ARG A 234 12.74 11.40 7.35
N GLN A 235 13.80 11.59 6.57
CA GLN A 235 14.57 12.84 6.55
C GLN A 235 13.97 13.82 5.54
N ALA A 236 13.81 15.07 5.98
CA ALA A 236 13.42 16.16 5.09
C ALA A 236 14.47 16.34 3.99
N ALA A 237 14.01 16.52 2.75
CA ALA A 237 14.85 16.75 1.60
C ALA A 237 14.35 18.00 0.84
N ARG A 238 15.29 18.77 0.29
CA ARG A 238 14.97 19.96 -0.50
C ARG A 238 14.62 19.55 -1.93
N LYS A 239 13.41 19.87 -2.38
CA LYS A 239 13.02 19.75 -3.79
C LYS A 239 13.81 20.76 -4.63
N LEU A 240 14.43 20.29 -5.71
CA LEU A 240 15.24 21.11 -6.60
C LEU A 240 14.50 21.44 -7.91
N ARG A 241 14.19 20.42 -8.72
CA ARG A 241 13.52 20.56 -10.02
C ARG A 241 12.94 19.24 -10.49
N GLN A 242 11.97 19.28 -11.40
CA GLN A 242 11.56 18.09 -12.15
C GLN A 242 12.63 17.73 -13.20
N THR A 243 12.85 16.42 -13.39
CA THR A 243 13.84 15.92 -14.35
C THR A 243 13.48 14.52 -14.84
N VAL A 244 14.09 14.12 -15.95
CA VAL A 244 14.01 12.77 -16.51
C VAL A 244 15.41 12.18 -16.53
N ILE A 245 15.57 10.97 -16.01
CA ILE A 245 16.83 10.24 -16.03
C ILE A 245 16.67 8.89 -16.71
N ARG A 246 17.77 8.36 -17.24
CA ARG A 246 17.90 6.97 -17.69
C ARG A 246 19.04 6.32 -16.91
N ALA A 247 18.79 5.16 -16.32
CA ALA A 247 19.79 4.51 -15.47
C ALA A 247 19.58 2.99 -15.37
N VAL A 248 20.64 2.26 -15.05
CA VAL A 248 20.58 0.83 -14.76
C VAL A 248 20.24 0.64 -13.28
N VAL A 249 19.21 -0.14 -12.98
CA VAL A 249 18.90 -0.58 -11.61
C VAL A 249 19.90 -1.64 -11.20
N HIS A 250 20.71 -1.40 -10.17
CA HIS A 250 21.65 -2.41 -9.68
C HIS A 250 21.16 -3.10 -8.40
N ASP A 251 20.18 -2.53 -7.70
CA ASP A 251 19.53 -3.14 -6.54
C ASP A 251 18.05 -2.73 -6.48
N ALA A 252 17.19 -3.76 -6.52
CA ALA A 252 15.74 -3.68 -6.45
C ALA A 252 15.16 -4.44 -5.23
N SER A 253 15.97 -4.68 -4.19
CA SER A 253 15.58 -5.43 -2.98
C SER A 253 14.44 -4.75 -2.20
N ALA A 254 14.28 -3.44 -2.35
CA ALA A 254 13.22 -2.63 -1.76
C ALA A 254 12.16 -2.19 -2.79
N ALA A 255 12.06 -2.85 -3.95
CA ALA A 255 11.11 -2.48 -5.00
C ALA A 255 9.64 -2.64 -4.58
N PHE A 256 9.35 -3.55 -3.64
CA PHE A 256 7.98 -3.79 -3.14
C PHE A 256 7.72 -3.17 -1.76
N ASP A 257 8.70 -2.42 -1.23
CA ASP A 257 8.53 -1.67 0.00
C ASP A 257 7.65 -0.44 -0.25
N TYR A 258 7.27 0.26 0.81
CA TYR A 258 6.62 1.56 0.70
C TYR A 258 7.37 2.62 1.53
N PRO A 259 7.95 3.65 0.90
CA PRO A 259 8.08 3.82 -0.55
C PRO A 259 8.97 2.72 -1.19
N ALA A 260 8.77 2.49 -2.48
CA ALA A 260 9.63 1.58 -3.23
C ALA A 260 10.95 2.28 -3.57
N ILE A 261 12.08 1.58 -3.42
CA ILE A 261 13.41 2.16 -3.64
C ILE A 261 14.17 1.32 -4.68
N TYR A 262 14.69 2.00 -5.69
CA TYR A 262 15.56 1.45 -6.72
C TYR A 262 16.92 2.13 -6.67
N ARG A 263 17.98 1.39 -6.36
CA ARG A 263 19.34 1.93 -6.44
C ARG A 263 19.87 1.80 -7.85
N ILE A 264 20.43 2.89 -8.37
CA ILE A 264 20.72 3.05 -9.79
C ILE A 264 22.18 3.41 -10.04
N ARG A 265 22.69 3.03 -11.21
CA ARG A 265 23.97 3.50 -11.74
C ARG A 265 23.70 4.76 -12.58
N HIS A 266 23.91 5.92 -11.98
CA HIS A 266 23.77 7.23 -12.64
C HIS A 266 24.85 8.19 -12.10
N PRO A 267 25.42 9.11 -12.91
CA PRO A 267 26.54 9.96 -12.50
C PRO A 267 26.30 10.78 -11.24
N ALA A 268 25.06 11.23 -11.02
CA ALA A 268 24.71 12.13 -9.91
C ALA A 268 23.64 11.59 -8.96
N VAL A 269 22.76 10.70 -9.43
CA VAL A 269 21.54 10.30 -8.70
C VAL A 269 21.73 8.89 -8.18
N ARG A 270 21.58 8.68 -6.87
CA ARG A 270 21.88 7.37 -6.27
C ARG A 270 20.71 6.40 -6.30
N GLU A 271 19.50 6.93 -6.21
CA GLU A 271 18.29 6.12 -6.11
C GLU A 271 17.06 6.84 -6.66
N ILE A 272 16.07 6.02 -7.04
CA ILE A 272 14.71 6.44 -7.35
C ILE A 272 13.82 5.96 -6.19
N VAL A 273 13.05 6.88 -5.61
CA VAL A 273 12.13 6.63 -4.50
C VAL A 273 10.70 6.88 -4.96
N CYS A 274 9.85 5.85 -4.92
CA CYS A 274 8.48 5.89 -5.40
C CYS A 274 7.48 5.83 -4.24
N PHE A 275 6.71 6.90 -4.05
CA PHE A 275 5.63 7.01 -3.08
C PHE A 275 4.26 6.61 -3.66
N THR A 276 4.20 6.16 -4.90
CA THR A 276 2.99 5.61 -5.51
C THR A 276 3.05 4.09 -5.64
N PRO A 277 1.98 3.36 -5.26
CA PRO A 277 1.91 1.91 -5.46
C PRO A 277 2.00 1.50 -6.94
N THR A 278 1.68 2.39 -7.88
CA THR A 278 1.73 2.11 -9.33
C THR A 278 3.12 1.67 -9.77
N TYR A 279 4.18 2.30 -9.23
CA TYR A 279 5.56 2.02 -9.61
C TYR A 279 6.29 1.12 -8.60
N ALA A 280 5.59 0.58 -7.60
CA ALA A 280 6.15 -0.46 -6.75
C ALA A 280 6.29 -1.77 -7.54
N GLY A 281 7.44 -2.42 -7.42
CA GLY A 281 7.77 -3.67 -8.12
C GLY A 281 8.02 -3.53 -9.62
N GLN A 282 8.09 -2.30 -10.14
CA GLN A 282 8.12 -1.97 -11.57
C GLN A 282 9.35 -2.52 -12.31
N ALA A 283 10.53 -2.39 -11.69
CA ALA A 283 11.83 -2.75 -12.26
C ALA A 283 12.57 -3.77 -11.39
N ARG A 284 13.48 -4.52 -12.01
CA ARG A 284 14.35 -5.52 -11.40
C ARG A 284 15.81 -5.10 -11.52
N ALA A 285 16.68 -5.73 -10.75
CA ALA A 285 18.12 -5.54 -10.92
C ALA A 285 18.55 -5.92 -12.35
N ALA A 286 19.54 -5.21 -12.86
CA ALA A 286 20.05 -5.22 -14.24
C ALA A 286 19.17 -4.57 -15.32
N GLU A 287 17.92 -4.20 -15.02
CA GLU A 287 17.07 -3.49 -15.99
C GLU A 287 17.44 -2.01 -16.11
N VAL A 288 17.33 -1.47 -17.32
CA VAL A 288 17.42 -0.04 -17.58
C VAL A 288 16.05 0.58 -17.49
N VAL A 289 15.96 1.65 -16.73
CA VAL A 289 14.74 2.41 -16.54
C VAL A 289 14.87 3.82 -17.10
N GLN A 290 13.76 4.35 -17.60
CA GLN A 290 13.55 5.78 -17.75
C GLN A 290 12.59 6.23 -16.65
N ALA A 291 12.95 7.30 -15.95
CA ALA A 291 12.21 7.78 -14.81
C ALA A 291 12.06 9.31 -14.87
N ALA A 292 10.83 9.80 -14.70
CA ALA A 292 10.50 11.21 -14.60
C ALA A 292 9.96 11.51 -13.19
N GLY A 293 10.47 12.56 -12.55
CA GLY A 293 10.08 12.92 -11.19
C GLY A 293 10.82 14.14 -10.66
N TRP A 294 10.76 14.36 -9.35
CA TRP A 294 11.43 15.47 -8.67
C TRP A 294 12.83 15.06 -8.22
N LEU A 295 13.83 15.85 -8.60
CA LEU A 295 15.16 15.76 -8.01
C LEU A 295 15.13 16.39 -6.61
N GLU A 296 15.48 15.61 -5.60
CA GLU A 296 15.60 16.06 -4.22
C GLU A 296 17.05 15.91 -3.73
N GLN A 297 17.43 16.83 -2.83
CA GLN A 297 18.71 16.77 -2.11
C GLN A 297 18.46 16.54 -0.63
N SER A 298 19.02 15.46 -0.08
CA SER A 298 19.04 15.23 1.38
C SER A 298 20.02 16.17 2.08
N HIS A 299 19.92 16.27 3.40
CA HIS A 299 20.78 17.16 4.20
C HIS A 299 22.28 16.86 4.06
N ASP A 300 22.65 15.60 3.78
CA ASP A 300 24.02 15.16 3.49
C ASP A 300 24.48 15.41 2.03
N GLY A 301 23.69 16.17 1.26
CA GLY A 301 24.01 16.57 -0.11
C GLY A 301 23.71 15.53 -1.19
N ARG A 302 23.22 14.34 -0.83
CA ARG A 302 22.94 13.26 -1.79
C ARG A 302 21.68 13.56 -2.61
N LEU A 303 21.75 13.22 -3.89
CA LEU A 303 20.64 13.40 -4.83
C LEU A 303 19.86 12.09 -5.04
N ARG A 304 18.53 12.21 -4.99
CA ARG A 304 17.57 11.14 -5.33
C ARG A 304 16.50 11.68 -6.27
N LEU A 305 15.92 10.79 -7.08
CA LEU A 305 14.72 11.10 -7.85
C LEU A 305 13.50 10.59 -7.09
N VAL A 306 12.48 11.44 -6.91
CA VAL A 306 11.24 11.10 -6.24
C VAL A 306 10.08 11.06 -7.24
N ILE A 307 9.28 10.00 -7.16
CA ILE A 307 8.08 9.76 -7.96
C ILE A 307 6.90 9.53 -7.02
N GLY A 308 5.73 10.04 -7.38
CA GLY A 308 4.54 10.08 -6.53
C GLY A 308 4.54 11.27 -5.57
N THR A 309 5.00 12.46 -6.01
CA THR A 309 4.93 13.67 -5.17
C THR A 309 3.52 14.26 -5.07
N SER A 310 2.63 13.85 -5.97
CA SER A 310 1.18 13.99 -5.88
C SER A 310 0.52 12.62 -5.94
N ARG A 311 -0.78 12.54 -5.62
CA ARG A 311 -1.53 11.27 -5.65
C ARG A 311 -1.59 10.68 -7.06
N GLU A 312 -1.80 11.54 -8.05
CA GLU A 312 -1.92 11.20 -9.46
C GLU A 312 -0.55 11.03 -10.13
N ALA A 313 0.51 11.55 -9.50
CA ALA A 313 1.87 11.52 -10.03
C ALA A 313 1.93 12.09 -11.47
N ASP A 314 1.19 13.17 -11.73
CA ASP A 314 1.04 13.71 -13.09
C ASP A 314 2.40 14.13 -13.68
N GLY A 315 2.73 13.58 -14.85
CA GLY A 315 4.03 13.70 -15.50
C GLY A 315 5.19 12.93 -14.85
N GLU A 316 4.95 12.21 -13.75
CA GLU A 316 5.94 11.41 -13.05
C GLU A 316 5.75 9.92 -13.35
N TYR A 317 6.81 9.23 -13.76
CA TYR A 317 6.72 7.82 -14.12
C TYR A 317 8.03 7.07 -13.92
N LEU A 318 7.92 5.74 -13.80
CA LEU A 318 9.03 4.80 -13.91
C LEU A 318 8.66 3.76 -14.96
N ARG A 319 9.46 3.60 -16.00
CA ARG A 319 9.28 2.54 -17.01
C ARG A 319 10.58 1.83 -17.32
N VAL A 320 10.49 0.53 -17.60
CA VAL A 320 11.62 -0.27 -18.04
C VAL A 320 11.75 -0.09 -19.55
N VAL A 321 12.95 0.18 -20.03
CA VAL A 321 13.23 0.45 -21.45
C VAL A 321 14.19 -0.54 -22.10
N SER A 322 14.90 -1.35 -21.30
CA SER A 322 15.67 -2.52 -21.74
C SER A 322 16.06 -3.39 -20.56
#